data_AF-A0A957CXU0-F1
#
_entry.id   AF-A0A957CXU0-F1
#
_cell.length_a   1.000
_cell.length_b   1.000
_cell.length_c   1.000
_cell.angle_alpha   90.00
_cell.angle_beta   90.00
_cell.angle_gamma   90.00
#
_symmetry.space_group_name_H-M   'P 1'
#
loop_
_entity.id
_entity.type
_entity.pdbx_description
1 polymer ?
#
loop_
_entity_poly.entity_id
_entity_poly.type
_entity_poly.pdbx_seq_one_letter_code
_entity_poly.pdbx_strand_id
1 'polypeptide(L)'
;INLNDDHSTLSFARQKNLGVLINRPLNAYHKNTLIRLVDVLPPSYPATPEEVSTVVDTLVNDETVFQQHWLPALDIDADTRRQLQTYLAVGQVLQGQWGSFYSYHNWLEIQSQFLLPRAQAAITFLSNRENLADGLLTWLHGYIERVNDCLGAVSAFYQEAGHERAQRMQQTAVSAESAWAAETLSQTAVRALRSSAGISAVLVGMRQVRYVDDMLSELKRPAAVKDRDEAWLKLSKMRDEIVL
;
A
#
# COMPACT_ATOMS: atom_id res chain seq x y z
N ILE A 1 -16.18 17.89 2.69
CA ILE A 1 -17.01 19.08 2.36
C ILE A 1 -16.90 19.97 3.58
N ASN A 2 -16.15 21.07 3.51
CA ASN A 2 -15.88 21.89 4.70
C ASN A 2 -17.18 22.52 5.19
N LEU A 3 -17.44 22.35 6.48
CA LEU A 3 -18.56 22.91 7.23
C LEU A 3 -17.97 23.82 8.30
N ASN A 4 -17.48 24.99 7.91
CA ASN A 4 -17.21 26.06 8.88
C ASN A 4 -18.10 27.24 8.50
N ASP A 5 -18.87 27.71 9.48
CA ASP A 5 -19.73 28.91 9.48
C ASP A 5 -20.86 28.93 8.43
N ASP A 6 -22.02 28.37 8.83
CA ASP A 6 -23.37 28.46 8.24
C ASP A 6 -23.58 28.17 6.74
N HIS A 7 -22.52 27.94 5.95
CA HIS A 7 -22.61 27.58 4.55
C HIS A 7 -21.52 26.57 4.14
N SER A 8 -21.93 25.35 3.75
CA SER A 8 -21.03 24.40 3.10
C SER A 8 -20.49 24.95 1.78
N THR A 9 -19.32 24.50 1.33
CA THR A 9 -18.77 24.89 0.01
C THR A 9 -19.77 24.60 -1.13
N LEU A 10 -20.61 23.57 -0.96
CA LEU A 10 -21.66 23.22 -1.91
C LEU A 10 -22.84 24.21 -1.89
N SER A 11 -23.25 24.70 -0.71
CA SER A 11 -24.33 25.68 -0.60
C SER A 11 -23.91 27.03 -1.18
N PHE A 12 -22.67 27.45 -0.95
CA PHE A 12 -22.08 28.64 -1.58
C PHE A 12 -22.08 28.52 -3.12
N ALA A 13 -21.60 27.39 -3.66
CA ALA A 13 -21.57 27.17 -5.10
C ALA A 13 -22.97 27.19 -5.71
N ARG A 14 -23.96 26.57 -5.03
CA ARG A 14 -25.37 26.60 -5.43
C ARG A 14 -25.92 28.03 -5.47
N GLN A 15 -25.67 28.84 -4.44
CA GLN A 15 -26.12 30.24 -4.38
C GLN A 15 -25.52 31.10 -5.51
N LYS A 16 -24.29 30.78 -5.94
CA LYS A 16 -23.57 31.52 -6.99
C LYS A 16 -23.71 30.91 -8.39
N ASN A 17 -24.53 29.88 -8.56
CA ASN A 17 -24.66 29.13 -9.82
C ASN A 17 -23.31 28.63 -10.38
N LEU A 18 -22.43 28.16 -9.49
CA LEU A 18 -21.11 27.62 -9.84
C LEU A 18 -21.16 26.09 -9.88
N GLY A 19 -20.49 25.52 -10.88
CA GLY A 19 -20.24 24.08 -10.93
C GLY A 19 -19.15 23.68 -9.94
N VAL A 20 -19.33 22.53 -9.26
CA VAL A 20 -18.34 22.00 -8.31
C VAL A 20 -17.64 20.78 -8.91
N LEU A 21 -16.32 20.89 -9.03
CA LEU A 21 -15.44 19.78 -9.40
C LEU A 21 -14.73 19.26 -8.14
N ILE A 22 -14.91 17.99 -7.82
CA ILE A 22 -14.12 17.32 -6.78
C ILE A 22 -12.92 16.66 -7.44
N ASN A 23 -11.72 16.99 -6.98
CA ASN A 23 -10.47 16.42 -7.48
C ASN A 23 -9.86 15.46 -6.45
N ARG A 24 -9.14 14.44 -6.93
CA ARG A 24 -8.45 13.41 -6.12
C ARG A 24 -9.37 12.70 -5.11
N PRO A 25 -10.57 12.26 -5.53
CA PRO A 25 -11.54 11.62 -4.62
C PRO A 25 -11.02 10.32 -4.00
N LEU A 26 -9.99 9.70 -4.59
CA LEU A 26 -9.38 8.46 -4.11
C LEU A 26 -8.22 8.69 -3.12
N ASN A 27 -8.03 9.92 -2.66
CA ASN A 27 -7.02 10.30 -1.69
C ASN A 27 -7.71 11.03 -0.52
N ALA A 28 -7.63 10.47 0.67
CA ALA A 28 -8.09 11.09 1.90
C ALA A 28 -6.90 11.51 2.76
N TYR A 29 -7.01 12.62 3.46
CA TYR A 29 -6.02 13.05 4.45
C TYR A 29 -6.61 12.94 5.86
N HIS A 30 -5.89 12.28 6.75
CA HIS A 30 -6.25 12.19 8.17
C HIS A 30 -4.99 12.24 9.03
N LYS A 31 -4.97 13.12 10.05
CA LYS A 31 -3.80 13.35 10.94
C LYS A 31 -2.48 13.45 10.16
N ASN A 32 -2.45 14.33 9.16
CA ASN A 32 -1.31 14.54 8.25
C ASN A 32 -0.87 13.31 7.44
N THR A 33 -1.68 12.26 7.38
CA THR A 33 -1.37 11.08 6.57
C THR A 33 -2.31 10.91 5.39
N LEU A 34 -1.73 10.59 4.24
CA LEU A 34 -2.43 10.25 3.02
C LEU A 34 -2.92 8.80 3.08
N ILE A 35 -4.23 8.62 3.00
CA ILE A 35 -4.92 7.33 2.87
C ILE A 35 -5.42 7.23 1.43
N ARG A 36 -5.09 6.15 0.73
CA ARG A 36 -5.61 5.90 -0.61
C ARG A 36 -6.88 5.08 -0.52
N LEU A 37 -7.98 5.61 -1.05
CA LEU A 37 -9.28 4.95 -1.13
C LEU A 37 -9.33 4.06 -2.38
N VAL A 38 -8.35 3.18 -2.51
CA VAL A 38 -8.29 2.15 -3.55
C VAL A 38 -8.48 0.81 -2.89
N ASP A 39 -9.14 -0.10 -3.60
CA ASP A 39 -9.27 -1.45 -3.08
C ASP A 39 -7.91 -2.15 -3.03
N VAL A 40 -7.72 -2.92 -1.97
CA VAL A 40 -6.59 -3.83 -1.82
C VAL A 40 -7.20 -5.21 -1.82
N LEU A 41 -6.90 -6.00 -2.84
CA LEU A 41 -7.34 -7.40 -2.87
C LEU A 41 -6.68 -8.15 -1.71
N PRO A 42 -7.36 -9.11 -1.06
CA PRO A 42 -6.73 -9.92 -0.03
C PRO A 42 -5.59 -10.77 -0.65
N PRO A 43 -4.56 -11.10 0.14
CA PRO A 43 -3.55 -12.06 -0.28
C PRO A 43 -4.17 -13.46 -0.44
N SER A 44 -3.57 -14.30 -1.28
CA SER A 44 -4.00 -15.70 -1.40
C SER A 44 -3.78 -16.48 -0.09
N TYR A 45 -2.73 -16.11 0.65
CA TYR A 45 -2.40 -16.65 1.96
C TYR A 45 -1.96 -15.49 2.85
N PRO A 46 -2.81 -15.04 3.80
CA PRO A 46 -2.42 -14.04 4.79
C PRO A 46 -1.28 -14.56 5.65
N ALA A 47 -0.29 -13.71 5.93
CA ALA A 47 0.81 -14.05 6.82
C ALA A 47 0.56 -13.49 8.21
N THR A 48 0.83 -14.28 9.26
CA THR A 48 0.77 -13.80 10.65
C THR A 48 2.04 -13.02 11.04
N PRO A 49 1.98 -12.19 12.10
CA PRO A 49 3.18 -11.55 12.67
C PRO A 49 4.30 -12.54 13.00
N GLU A 50 3.95 -13.71 13.53
CA GLU A 50 4.91 -14.76 13.89
C GLU A 50 5.57 -15.38 12.66
N GLU A 51 4.80 -15.63 11.59
CA GLU A 51 5.32 -16.12 10.32
C GLU A 51 6.28 -15.11 9.70
N VAL A 52 5.90 -13.82 9.67
CA VAL A 52 6.77 -12.73 9.18
C VAL A 52 8.05 -12.65 10.01
N SER A 53 7.96 -12.67 11.34
CA SER A 53 9.16 -12.65 12.19
C SER A 53 10.07 -13.84 11.90
N THR A 54 9.50 -15.04 11.75
CA THR A 54 10.26 -16.27 11.50
C THR A 54 11.05 -16.21 10.19
N VAL A 55 10.42 -15.75 9.09
CA VAL A 55 11.12 -15.65 7.80
C VAL A 55 12.15 -14.53 7.80
N VAL A 56 11.89 -13.42 8.50
CA VAL A 56 12.86 -12.32 8.67
C VAL A 56 14.08 -12.79 9.46
N ASP A 57 13.88 -13.46 10.59
CA ASP A 57 14.98 -13.98 11.43
C ASP A 57 15.79 -15.06 10.70
N THR A 58 15.13 -15.91 9.92
CA THR A 58 15.80 -16.90 9.06
C THR A 58 16.72 -16.19 8.06
N LEU A 59 16.22 -15.16 7.38
CA LEU A 59 16.99 -14.40 6.41
C LEU A 59 18.18 -13.67 7.06
N VAL A 60 17.99 -13.07 8.24
CA VAL A 60 19.08 -12.44 9.01
C VAL A 60 20.19 -13.44 9.35
N ASN A 61 19.84 -14.66 9.71
CA ASN A 61 20.82 -15.72 10.00
C ASN A 61 21.62 -16.08 8.75
N ASP A 62 20.97 -16.22 7.59
CA ASP A 62 21.67 -16.48 6.33
C ASP A 62 22.63 -15.36 5.93
N GLU A 63 22.18 -14.11 6.09
CA GLU A 63 23.00 -12.93 5.83
C GLU A 63 24.22 -12.89 6.75
N THR A 64 24.05 -13.29 8.00
CA THR A 64 25.14 -13.42 8.97
C THR A 64 26.13 -14.50 8.56
N VAL A 65 25.65 -15.67 8.11
CA VAL A 65 26.50 -16.75 7.56
C VAL A 65 27.30 -16.24 6.36
N PHE A 66 26.69 -15.50 5.45
CA PHE A 66 27.41 -14.89 4.33
C PHE A 66 28.50 -13.92 4.78
N GLN A 67 28.19 -13.02 5.72
CA GLN A 67 29.14 -12.05 6.22
C GLN A 67 30.35 -12.69 6.92
N GLN A 68 30.14 -13.78 7.65
CA GLN A 68 31.19 -14.43 8.44
C GLN A 68 31.97 -15.49 7.67
N HIS A 69 31.32 -16.25 6.80
CA HIS A 69 31.92 -17.40 6.14
C HIS A 69 32.33 -17.11 4.70
N TRP A 70 31.40 -16.59 3.89
CA TRP A 70 31.61 -16.45 2.43
C TRP A 70 32.34 -15.17 2.06
N LEU A 71 31.92 -14.05 2.63
CA LEU A 71 32.42 -12.73 2.28
C LEU A 71 33.94 -12.54 2.52
N PRO A 72 34.56 -13.06 3.61
CA PRO A 72 36.00 -12.96 3.80
C PRO A 72 36.80 -13.78 2.80
N ALA A 73 36.22 -14.86 2.26
CA ALA A 73 36.85 -15.73 1.28
C ALA A 73 36.81 -15.16 -0.15
N LEU A 74 36.06 -14.08 -0.38
CA LEU A 74 36.01 -13.40 -1.67
C LEU A 74 37.23 -12.51 -1.86
N ASP A 75 37.94 -12.71 -2.97
CA ASP A 75 38.99 -11.82 -3.45
C ASP A 75 38.37 -10.55 -4.05
N ILE A 76 38.04 -9.58 -3.20
CA ILE A 76 37.45 -8.28 -3.53
C ILE A 76 38.04 -7.18 -2.63
N ASP A 77 38.02 -5.94 -3.11
CA ASP A 77 38.46 -4.79 -2.34
C ASP A 77 37.50 -4.45 -1.18
N ALA A 78 37.96 -3.59 -0.28
CA ALA A 78 37.22 -3.24 0.93
C ALA A 78 35.91 -2.48 0.66
N ASP A 79 35.84 -1.68 -0.39
CA ASP A 79 34.64 -0.90 -0.72
C ASP A 79 33.58 -1.81 -1.34
N THR A 80 33.95 -2.67 -2.29
CA THR A 80 33.07 -3.71 -2.85
C THR A 80 32.54 -4.64 -1.76
N ARG A 81 33.40 -5.04 -0.81
CA ARG A 81 33.00 -5.85 0.35
C ARG A 81 31.91 -5.16 1.18
N ARG A 82 32.08 -3.89 1.51
CA ARG A 82 31.10 -3.10 2.29
C ARG A 82 29.79 -2.91 1.52
N GLN A 83 29.86 -2.71 0.20
CA GLN A 83 28.67 -2.59 -0.64
C GLN A 83 27.86 -3.89 -0.66
N LEU A 84 28.50 -5.04 -0.84
CA LEU A 84 27.82 -6.34 -0.82
C LEU A 84 27.15 -6.63 0.53
N GLN A 85 27.81 -6.31 1.64
CA GLN A 85 27.21 -6.41 2.97
C GLN A 85 25.93 -5.61 3.07
N THR A 86 25.95 -4.37 2.55
CA THR A 86 24.79 -3.48 2.60
C THR A 86 23.67 -3.95 1.67
N TYR A 87 24.02 -4.45 0.49
CA TYR A 87 23.04 -4.81 -0.54
C TYR A 87 22.35 -6.15 -0.28
N LEU A 88 23.03 -7.08 0.39
CA LEU A 88 22.46 -8.36 0.82
C LEU A 88 21.88 -8.31 2.23
N ALA A 89 21.90 -7.17 2.95
CA ALA A 89 21.33 -7.03 4.29
C ALA A 89 19.80 -6.77 4.27
N VAL A 90 19.04 -7.54 3.50
CA VAL A 90 17.60 -7.38 3.36
C VAL A 90 16.88 -7.72 4.67
N GLY A 91 17.17 -8.89 5.24
CA GLY A 91 16.65 -9.35 6.53
C GLY A 91 17.03 -8.40 7.64
N GLN A 92 18.28 -7.93 7.71
CA GLN A 92 18.70 -6.97 8.74
C GLN A 92 17.93 -5.64 8.67
N VAL A 93 17.65 -5.13 7.46
CA VAL A 93 16.81 -3.94 7.28
C VAL A 93 15.38 -4.19 7.76
N LEU A 94 14.83 -5.39 7.51
CA LEU A 94 13.48 -5.74 7.90
C LEU A 94 13.34 -6.02 9.40
N GLN A 95 14.30 -6.68 10.04
CA GLN A 95 14.25 -7.07 11.46
C GLN A 95 13.96 -5.89 12.39
N GLY A 96 14.52 -4.71 12.10
CA GLY A 96 14.29 -3.51 12.91
C GLY A 96 13.00 -2.74 12.61
N GLN A 97 12.33 -3.01 11.48
CA GLN A 97 11.35 -2.07 10.92
C GLN A 97 10.11 -2.71 10.26
N TRP A 98 10.06 -4.02 10.09
CA TRP A 98 9.01 -4.65 9.28
C TRP A 98 7.61 -4.39 9.80
N GLY A 99 7.42 -4.24 11.12
CA GLY A 99 6.12 -3.89 11.71
C GLY A 99 5.79 -2.40 11.74
N SER A 100 6.71 -1.54 11.26
CA SER A 100 6.59 -0.07 11.35
C SER A 100 6.18 0.60 10.04
N PHE A 101 5.97 -0.15 8.95
CA PHE A 101 5.49 0.45 7.72
C PHE A 101 4.04 0.94 7.86
N TYR A 102 3.77 2.12 7.32
CA TYR A 102 2.48 2.79 7.52
C TYR A 102 1.33 2.13 6.75
N SER A 103 1.63 1.56 5.57
CA SER A 103 0.63 0.98 4.68
C SER A 103 1.25 0.00 3.70
N TYR A 104 0.42 -0.85 3.10
CA TYR A 104 0.81 -1.72 2.00
C TYR A 104 1.50 -0.98 0.85
N HIS A 105 1.06 0.23 0.50
CA HIS A 105 1.71 1.00 -0.56
C HIS A 105 3.13 1.44 -0.18
N ASN A 106 3.30 1.89 1.06
CA ASN A 106 4.62 2.29 1.57
C ASN A 106 5.57 1.08 1.60
N TRP A 107 5.07 -0.09 1.98
CA TRP A 107 5.81 -1.33 1.89
C TRP A 107 6.25 -1.64 0.44
N LEU A 108 5.31 -1.65 -0.52
CA LEU A 108 5.63 -1.90 -1.94
C LEU A 108 6.65 -0.91 -2.51
N GLU A 109 6.61 0.34 -2.07
CA GLU A 109 7.57 1.37 -2.45
C GLU A 109 8.98 1.04 -1.94
N ILE A 110 9.11 0.67 -0.66
CA ILE A 110 10.39 0.25 -0.06
C ILE A 110 10.91 -1.02 -0.74
N GLN A 111 10.04 -2.01 -0.95
CA GLN A 111 10.39 -3.24 -1.65
C GLN A 111 10.94 -2.96 -3.05
N SER A 112 10.23 -2.18 -3.87
CA SER A 112 10.55 -1.97 -5.29
C SER A 112 11.66 -0.96 -5.54
N GLN A 113 11.74 0.11 -4.74
CA GLN A 113 12.74 1.17 -4.93
C GLN A 113 14.01 0.92 -4.11
N PHE A 114 13.89 0.21 -2.98
CA PHE A 114 15.01 0.05 -2.05
C PHE A 114 15.56 -1.38 -2.02
N LEU A 115 14.76 -2.37 -1.62
CA LEU A 115 15.24 -3.72 -1.32
C LEU A 115 15.60 -4.52 -2.58
N LEU A 116 14.67 -4.66 -3.52
CA LEU A 116 14.85 -5.47 -4.73
C LEU A 116 16.03 -5.01 -5.60
N PRO A 117 16.21 -3.71 -5.92
CA PRO A 117 17.32 -3.29 -6.78
C PRO A 117 18.68 -3.59 -6.17
N ARG A 118 18.82 -3.46 -4.83
CA ARG A 118 20.06 -3.72 -4.11
C ARG A 118 20.38 -5.22 -4.08
N ALA A 119 19.41 -6.03 -3.69
CA ALA A 119 19.56 -7.48 -3.68
C ALA A 119 19.92 -7.98 -5.09
N GLN A 120 19.20 -7.53 -6.12
CA GLN A 120 19.47 -7.92 -7.50
C GLN A 120 20.86 -7.49 -7.98
N ALA A 121 21.32 -6.29 -7.62
CA ALA A 121 22.65 -5.83 -7.95
C ALA A 121 23.74 -6.73 -7.34
N ALA A 122 23.59 -7.11 -6.06
CA ALA A 122 24.53 -8.00 -5.39
C ALA A 122 24.47 -9.44 -5.95
N ILE A 123 23.28 -9.97 -6.19
CA ILE A 123 23.08 -11.29 -6.81
C ILE A 123 23.73 -11.33 -8.21
N THR A 124 23.51 -10.30 -9.02
CA THR A 124 24.08 -10.18 -10.37
C THR A 124 25.60 -10.08 -10.31
N PHE A 125 26.13 -9.31 -9.36
CA PHE A 125 27.57 -9.22 -9.15
C PHE A 125 28.19 -10.58 -8.80
N LEU A 126 27.59 -11.33 -7.86
CA LEU A 126 28.12 -12.62 -7.41
C LEU A 126 27.98 -13.71 -8.49
N SER A 127 26.86 -13.77 -9.19
CA SER A 127 26.60 -14.77 -10.24
C SER A 127 27.48 -14.60 -11.48
N ASN A 128 27.95 -13.39 -11.77
CA ASN A 128 28.83 -13.11 -12.92
C ASN A 128 30.32 -13.32 -12.63
N ARG A 129 30.72 -13.73 -11.42
CA ARG A 129 32.15 -13.97 -11.12
C ARG A 129 32.60 -15.30 -11.68
N GLU A 130 33.77 -15.29 -12.32
CA GLU A 130 34.47 -16.51 -12.71
C GLU A 130 34.98 -17.25 -11.46
N ASN A 131 34.85 -18.57 -11.43
CA ASN A 131 35.30 -19.45 -10.34
C ASN A 131 34.65 -19.18 -8.96
N LEU A 132 33.34 -18.91 -8.91
CA LEU A 132 32.61 -18.92 -7.65
C LEU A 132 32.60 -20.34 -7.06
N ALA A 133 32.87 -20.50 -5.76
CA ALA A 133 32.81 -21.80 -5.10
C ALA A 133 31.40 -22.40 -5.17
N ASP A 134 31.28 -23.69 -5.46
CA ASP A 134 29.98 -24.39 -5.59
C ASP A 134 29.09 -24.21 -4.35
N GLY A 135 29.70 -24.20 -3.16
CA GLY A 135 28.99 -23.95 -1.90
C GLY A 135 28.38 -22.55 -1.81
N LEU A 136 29.07 -21.54 -2.35
CA LEU A 136 28.57 -20.17 -2.42
C LEU A 136 27.45 -20.02 -3.46
N LEU A 137 27.57 -20.68 -4.62
CA LEU A 137 26.48 -20.73 -5.61
C LEU A 137 25.21 -21.36 -5.02
N THR A 138 25.36 -22.48 -4.32
CA THR A 138 24.25 -23.16 -3.63
C THR A 138 23.63 -22.26 -2.56
N TRP A 139 24.45 -21.59 -1.76
CA TRP A 139 23.97 -20.61 -0.78
C TRP A 139 23.22 -19.46 -1.45
N LEU A 140 23.73 -18.93 -2.57
CA LEU A 140 23.13 -17.80 -3.28
C LEU A 140 21.74 -18.16 -3.84
N HIS A 141 21.57 -19.35 -4.42
CA HIS A 141 20.24 -19.80 -4.87
C HIS A 141 19.25 -19.90 -3.70
N GLY A 142 19.65 -20.50 -2.59
CA GLY A 142 18.79 -20.58 -1.40
C GLY A 142 18.49 -19.19 -0.81
N TYR A 143 19.45 -18.26 -0.85
CA TYR A 143 19.25 -16.88 -0.41
C TYR A 143 18.18 -16.17 -1.26
N ILE A 144 18.20 -16.34 -2.59
CA ILE A 144 17.18 -15.75 -3.48
C ILE A 144 15.78 -16.25 -3.12
N GLU A 145 15.62 -17.55 -2.90
CA GLU A 145 14.34 -18.14 -2.47
C GLU A 145 13.87 -17.53 -1.14
N ARG A 146 14.75 -17.47 -0.13
CA ARG A 146 14.41 -16.93 1.19
C ARG A 146 14.14 -15.43 1.19
N VAL A 147 14.80 -14.66 0.33
CA VAL A 147 14.46 -13.24 0.09
C VAL A 147 13.06 -13.13 -0.49
N ASN A 148 12.72 -13.94 -1.51
CA ASN A 148 11.39 -13.91 -2.11
C ASN A 148 10.30 -14.31 -1.11
N ASP A 149 10.53 -15.36 -0.31
CA ASP A 149 9.62 -15.80 0.74
C ASP A 149 9.41 -14.70 1.80
N CYS A 150 10.51 -14.08 2.26
CA CYS A 150 10.46 -12.99 3.23
C CYS A 150 9.68 -11.78 2.71
N LEU A 151 9.99 -11.31 1.49
CA LEU A 151 9.28 -10.20 0.86
C LEU A 151 7.81 -10.55 0.60
N GLY A 152 7.53 -11.80 0.24
CA GLY A 152 6.18 -12.33 0.05
C GLY A 152 5.36 -12.30 1.35
N ALA A 153 5.92 -12.80 2.45
CA ALA A 153 5.26 -12.81 3.75
C ALA A 153 4.95 -11.39 4.26
N VAL A 154 5.93 -10.48 4.21
CA VAL A 154 5.70 -9.07 4.61
C VAL A 154 4.64 -8.42 3.71
N SER A 155 4.67 -8.71 2.40
CA SER A 155 3.64 -8.24 1.47
C SER A 155 2.25 -8.75 1.84
N ALA A 156 2.11 -10.04 2.12
CA ALA A 156 0.84 -10.66 2.48
C ALA A 156 0.27 -10.07 3.78
N PHE A 157 1.11 -9.90 4.81
CA PHE A 157 0.72 -9.26 6.07
C PHE A 157 0.14 -7.86 5.86
N TYR A 158 0.87 -6.99 5.13
CA TYR A 158 0.39 -5.64 4.86
C TYR A 158 -0.79 -5.57 3.90
N GLN A 159 -0.87 -6.52 2.97
CA GLN A 159 -1.98 -6.63 2.03
C GLN A 159 -3.28 -6.97 2.76
N GLU A 160 -3.24 -7.92 3.70
CA GLU A 160 -4.39 -8.27 4.55
C GLU A 160 -4.82 -7.07 5.40
N ALA A 161 -3.89 -6.45 6.12
CA ALA A 161 -4.20 -5.26 6.93
C ALA A 161 -4.77 -4.10 6.09
N GLY A 162 -4.27 -3.95 4.85
CA GLY A 162 -4.80 -3.00 3.87
C GLY A 162 -6.21 -3.33 3.42
N HIS A 163 -6.50 -4.60 3.16
CA HIS A 163 -7.81 -5.11 2.78
C HIS A 163 -8.85 -4.89 3.89
N GLU A 164 -8.56 -5.34 5.12
CA GLU A 164 -9.44 -5.15 6.27
C GLU A 164 -9.75 -3.68 6.53
N ARG A 165 -8.73 -2.82 6.42
CA ARG A 165 -8.91 -1.37 6.59
C ARG A 165 -9.80 -0.79 5.49
N ALA A 166 -9.63 -1.22 4.24
CA ALA A 166 -10.48 -0.77 3.14
C ALA A 166 -11.94 -1.20 3.33
N GLN A 167 -12.17 -2.44 3.76
CA GLN A 167 -13.50 -2.95 4.10
C GLN A 167 -14.14 -2.17 5.25
N ARG A 168 -13.41 -1.90 6.34
CA ARG A 168 -13.90 -1.09 7.46
C ARG A 168 -14.33 0.30 6.99
N MET A 169 -13.50 0.98 6.19
CA MET A 169 -13.83 2.29 5.62
C MET A 169 -15.10 2.24 4.75
N GLN A 170 -15.23 1.20 3.92
CA GLN A 170 -16.40 1.01 3.07
C GLN A 170 -17.66 0.79 3.93
N GLN A 171 -17.59 -0.10 4.92
CA GLN A 171 -18.69 -0.39 5.83
C GLN A 171 -19.14 0.85 6.60
N THR A 172 -18.21 1.69 7.07
CA THR A 172 -18.58 2.94 7.74
C THR A 172 -19.22 3.94 6.78
N ALA A 173 -18.74 4.06 5.54
CA ALA A 173 -19.41 4.88 4.54
C ALA A 173 -20.85 4.39 4.29
N VAL A 174 -21.05 3.09 4.12
CA VAL A 174 -22.36 2.48 3.90
C VAL A 174 -23.28 2.59 5.12
N SER A 175 -22.74 2.53 6.34
CA SER A 175 -23.54 2.73 7.56
C SER A 175 -23.97 4.17 7.74
N ALA A 176 -23.19 5.14 7.25
CA ALA A 176 -23.59 6.53 7.16
C ALA A 176 -24.74 6.72 6.16
N GLU A 177 -24.62 6.11 4.97
CA GLU A 177 -25.64 6.15 3.91
C GLU A 177 -25.59 4.88 3.05
N SER A 178 -26.66 4.08 3.09
CA SER A 178 -26.71 2.79 2.41
C SER A 178 -26.68 2.90 0.89
N ALA A 179 -27.14 4.03 0.33
CA ALA A 179 -27.07 4.26 -1.11
C ALA A 179 -25.63 4.44 -1.65
N TRP A 180 -24.63 4.56 -0.78
CA TRP A 180 -23.22 4.60 -1.17
C TRP A 180 -22.60 3.20 -1.36
N ALA A 181 -23.33 2.13 -1.05
CA ALA A 181 -22.86 0.76 -1.25
C ALA A 181 -22.45 0.52 -2.72
N ALA A 182 -21.27 -0.06 -2.90
CA ALA A 182 -20.69 -0.46 -4.17
C ALA A 182 -19.75 -1.66 -3.93
N GLU A 183 -19.12 -2.19 -4.98
CA GLU A 183 -18.26 -3.38 -4.83
C GLU A 183 -16.96 -3.04 -4.12
N THR A 184 -16.28 -1.99 -4.57
CA THR A 184 -14.98 -1.59 -4.03
C THR A 184 -15.07 -0.31 -3.20
N LEU A 185 -14.12 -0.08 -2.29
CA LEU A 185 -14.01 1.18 -1.56
C LEU A 185 -13.92 2.38 -2.50
N SER A 186 -13.20 2.25 -3.61
CA SER A 186 -13.05 3.31 -4.60
C SER A 186 -14.37 3.63 -5.31
N GLN A 187 -15.15 2.59 -5.65
CA GLN A 187 -16.48 2.77 -6.21
C GLN A 187 -17.41 3.43 -5.19
N THR A 188 -17.37 3.02 -3.92
CA THR A 188 -18.15 3.62 -2.82
C THR A 188 -17.80 5.10 -2.65
N ALA A 189 -16.52 5.47 -2.67
CA ALA A 189 -16.08 6.86 -2.56
C ALA A 189 -16.59 7.72 -3.73
N VAL A 190 -16.45 7.24 -4.97
CA VAL A 190 -16.94 7.95 -6.16
C VAL A 190 -18.46 8.02 -6.19
N ARG A 191 -19.16 6.94 -5.81
CA ARG A 191 -20.62 6.88 -5.68
C ARG A 191 -21.14 7.89 -4.67
N ALA A 192 -20.48 8.00 -3.50
CA ALA A 192 -20.84 8.96 -2.47
C ALA A 192 -20.80 10.40 -3.01
N LEU A 193 -19.73 10.74 -3.73
CA LEU A 193 -19.56 12.06 -4.32
C LEU A 193 -20.55 12.32 -5.47
N ARG A 194 -20.65 11.42 -6.46
CA ARG A 194 -21.50 11.65 -7.65
C ARG A 194 -23.00 11.61 -7.35
N SER A 195 -23.41 11.02 -6.23
CA SER A 195 -24.80 10.99 -5.77
C SER A 195 -25.16 12.13 -4.81
N SER A 196 -24.23 13.03 -4.53
CA SER A 196 -24.44 14.18 -3.64
C SER A 196 -24.80 15.43 -4.44
N ALA A 197 -25.93 16.05 -4.10
CA ALA A 197 -26.42 17.25 -4.73
C ALA A 197 -25.43 18.42 -4.58
N GLY A 198 -25.18 19.13 -5.66
CA GLY A 198 -24.23 20.25 -5.69
C GLY A 198 -22.83 19.85 -6.18
N ILE A 199 -22.52 18.56 -6.29
CA ILE A 199 -21.31 18.10 -6.99
C ILE A 199 -21.63 17.94 -8.48
N SER A 200 -20.95 18.70 -9.34
CA SER A 200 -21.17 18.68 -10.79
C SER A 200 -20.31 17.64 -11.50
N ALA A 201 -19.08 17.45 -11.02
CA ALA A 201 -18.13 16.50 -11.60
C ALA A 201 -17.16 15.97 -10.55
N VAL A 202 -16.68 14.75 -10.79
CA VAL A 202 -15.67 14.08 -9.96
C VAL A 202 -14.50 13.68 -10.87
N LEU A 203 -13.34 14.30 -10.66
CA LEU A 203 -12.12 14.00 -11.42
C LEU A 203 -11.32 12.91 -10.73
N VAL A 204 -11.32 11.72 -11.33
CA VAL A 204 -10.49 10.59 -10.89
C VAL A 204 -9.17 10.57 -11.65
N GLY A 205 -8.06 10.38 -10.93
CA GLY A 205 -6.74 10.20 -11.51
C GLY A 205 -6.27 8.76 -11.35
N MET A 206 -6.04 8.06 -12.46
CA MET A 206 -5.66 6.65 -12.47
C MET A 206 -4.39 6.42 -13.29
N ARG A 207 -3.55 5.50 -12.82
CA ARG A 207 -2.29 5.12 -13.48
C ARG A 207 -2.29 3.69 -14.02
N GLN A 208 -3.37 2.93 -13.80
CA GLN A 208 -3.47 1.52 -14.18
C GLN A 208 -4.81 1.27 -14.86
N VAL A 209 -4.80 0.51 -15.95
CA VAL A 209 -5.99 0.19 -16.76
C VAL A 209 -7.08 -0.48 -15.92
N ARG A 210 -6.71 -1.42 -15.04
CA ARG A 210 -7.66 -2.09 -14.13
C ARG A 210 -8.48 -1.14 -13.27
N TYR A 211 -7.93 0.00 -12.87
CA TYR A 211 -8.67 1.00 -12.08
C TYR A 211 -9.63 1.82 -12.93
N VAL A 212 -9.32 1.99 -14.22
CA VAL A 212 -10.24 2.60 -15.19
C VAL A 212 -11.44 1.68 -15.40
N ASP A 213 -11.19 0.39 -15.61
CA ASP A 213 -12.25 -0.60 -15.79
C ASP A 213 -13.18 -0.68 -14.57
N ASP A 214 -12.59 -0.67 -13.36
CA ASP A 214 -13.34 -0.65 -12.10
C ASP A 214 -14.30 0.55 -12.03
N MET A 215 -13.82 1.77 -12.31
CA MET A 215 -14.70 2.95 -12.27
C MET A 215 -15.69 3.00 -13.43
N LEU A 216 -15.33 2.56 -14.63
CA LEU A 216 -16.28 2.47 -15.74
C LEU A 216 -17.43 1.51 -15.41
N SER A 217 -17.17 0.44 -14.65
CA SER A 217 -18.20 -0.48 -14.18
C SER A 217 -19.17 0.20 -13.21
N GLU A 218 -18.67 1.02 -12.29
CA GLU A 218 -19.48 1.78 -11.33
C GLU A 218 -20.29 2.89 -12.01
N LEU A 219 -19.70 3.60 -12.99
CA LEU A 219 -20.40 4.68 -13.70
C LEU A 219 -21.62 4.18 -14.48
N LYS A 220 -21.62 2.91 -14.94
CA LYS A 220 -22.79 2.28 -15.58
C LYS A 220 -23.95 2.04 -14.63
N ARG A 221 -23.71 2.03 -13.32
CA ARG A 221 -24.75 1.81 -12.32
C ARG A 221 -25.51 3.12 -12.08
N PRO A 222 -26.84 3.10 -12.01
CA PRO A 222 -27.61 4.29 -11.63
C PRO A 222 -27.28 4.75 -10.20
N ALA A 223 -27.25 6.06 -10.00
CA ALA A 223 -27.14 6.69 -8.69
C ALA A 223 -28.02 7.94 -8.65
N ALA A 224 -29.01 7.95 -7.75
CA ALA A 224 -29.87 9.11 -7.59
C ALA A 224 -29.09 10.24 -6.89
N VAL A 225 -29.08 11.42 -7.50
CA VAL A 225 -28.53 12.64 -6.90
C VAL A 225 -29.51 13.14 -5.84
N LYS A 226 -29.06 13.20 -4.58
CA LYS A 226 -29.88 13.65 -3.44
C LYS A 226 -29.08 14.60 -2.57
N ASP A 227 -29.77 15.34 -1.71
CA ASP A 227 -29.10 16.00 -0.59
C ASP A 227 -28.51 14.92 0.34
N ARG A 228 -27.23 15.09 0.69
CA ARG A 228 -26.45 14.13 1.49
C ARG A 228 -25.74 14.81 2.67
N ASP A 229 -26.10 16.04 3.02
CA ASP A 229 -25.40 16.80 4.06
C ASP A 229 -25.41 16.07 5.42
N GLU A 230 -26.53 15.47 5.82
CA GLU A 230 -26.63 14.65 7.04
C GLU A 230 -25.73 13.41 6.99
N ALA A 231 -25.68 12.72 5.84
CA ALA A 231 -24.84 11.55 5.65
C ALA A 231 -23.35 11.90 5.73
N TRP A 232 -22.94 13.01 5.12
CA TRP A 232 -21.56 13.50 5.21
C TRP A 232 -21.19 13.94 6.63
N LEU A 233 -22.12 14.56 7.37
CA LEU A 233 -21.93 14.92 8.78
C LEU A 233 -21.82 13.68 9.68
N LYS A 234 -22.64 12.66 9.43
CA LYS A 234 -22.57 11.37 10.13
C LYS A 234 -21.22 10.70 9.87
N LEU A 235 -20.80 10.63 8.61
CA LEU A 235 -19.50 10.08 8.23
C LEU A 235 -18.34 10.87 8.86
N SER A 236 -18.42 12.20 8.94
CA SER A 236 -17.36 13.01 9.55
C SER A 236 -17.20 12.75 11.04
N LYS A 237 -18.30 12.49 11.76
CA LYS A 237 -18.29 12.12 13.18
C LYS A 237 -17.72 10.72 13.38
N MET A 238 -18.12 9.77 12.53
CA MET A 238 -17.63 8.38 12.57
C MET A 238 -16.16 8.25 12.21
N ARG A 239 -15.62 9.14 11.36
CA ARG A 239 -14.21 9.11 10.93
C ARG A 239 -13.25 9.10 12.12
N ASP A 240 -13.57 9.80 13.19
CA ASP A 240 -12.69 9.93 14.35
C ASP A 240 -12.59 8.60 15.15
N GLU A 241 -13.51 7.65 14.91
CA GLU A 241 -13.56 6.31 15.52
C GLU A 241 -12.84 5.23 14.68
N ILE A 242 -12.62 5.45 13.37
CA ILE A 242 -12.13 4.43 12.42
C ILE A 242 -10.59 4.31 12.36
N VAL A 243 -9.86 5.24 12.99
CA VAL A 243 -8.38 5.35 12.85
C VAL A 243 -7.63 4.77 14.05
N LEU A 244 -8.30 3.94 14.87
CA LEU A 244 -7.69 2.95 15.76
C LEU A 244 -7.82 1.55 15.13
#